data_AF-A0A5E5QSP0-F1
#
_entry.id   AF-A0A5E5QSP0-F1
#
_cell.length_a   1.000
_cell.length_b   1.000
_cell.length_c   1.000
_cell.angle_alpha   90.00
_cell.angle_beta   90.00
_cell.angle_gamma   90.00
#
_symmetry.space_group_name_H-M   'P 1'
#
loop_
_entity.id
_entity.type
_entity.pdbx_description
1 polymer ?
#
loop_
_entity_poly.entity_id
_entity_poly.type
_entity_poly.pdbx_seq_one_letter_code
_entity_poly.pdbx_strand_id
1 'polypeptide(L)'
;MTSAAVETTPLTCDVLVVGSGAAGLAAAVTAAWHGRRVVLVEKDPVFGGASAWSGGWAWLPRNPLARRAGIEEDIEQPRTYLRHELGERYDAARIDAFLEACPHMVAFFERHTHLRFVDGNGIPDMHGDTPGAAEGGHQLVAAPYDARQLGPLLPRLRKTLRETSFMGMPIMAGADLAAFLDLTRSLPAFLHVARRFSSHLWHLLRYGRAMHLVNGVALVARLAKSAEALGVRLIESAPARELLLRDGKVVGALVESAEGLLRIEAGAVVLACGGFPHDPQRRAELAPTLDTLLPLPPPGCNGDGLRLGKAPAAGWPTTCARRSPGRRSREFPTAMARPGTSRTSSSAASPG
;
A
#
# COMPACT_ATOMS: atom_id res chain seq x y z
N MET A 1 -10.56 -0.79 -30.21
CA MET A 1 -10.48 -0.66 -28.73
C MET A 1 -11.82 -1.09 -28.17
N THR A 2 -11.91 -2.33 -27.71
CA THR A 2 -13.11 -2.88 -27.07
C THR A 2 -13.31 -2.17 -25.74
N SER A 3 -14.42 -1.43 -25.62
CA SER A 3 -14.86 -0.82 -24.37
C SER A 3 -14.98 -1.94 -23.32
N ALA A 4 -14.06 -1.96 -22.34
CA ALA A 4 -14.19 -2.85 -21.21
C ALA A 4 -15.54 -2.56 -20.52
N ALA A 5 -16.33 -3.59 -20.26
CA ALA A 5 -17.58 -3.44 -19.53
C ALA A 5 -17.24 -2.95 -18.11
N VAL A 6 -17.79 -1.79 -17.75
CA VAL A 6 -17.72 -1.28 -16.38
C VAL A 6 -18.81 -2.01 -15.59
N GLU A 7 -18.44 -2.55 -14.43
CA GLU A 7 -19.40 -3.20 -13.54
C GLU A 7 -20.54 -2.22 -13.21
N THR A 8 -21.80 -2.64 -13.41
CA THR A 8 -22.94 -1.73 -13.48
C THR A 8 -23.37 -1.17 -12.12
N THR A 9 -22.88 -1.74 -11.01
CA THR A 9 -23.13 -1.23 -9.65
C THR A 9 -21.81 -0.82 -9.00
N PRO A 10 -21.60 0.47 -8.67
CA PRO A 10 -20.36 0.90 -8.05
C PRO A 10 -20.24 0.36 -6.63
N LEU A 11 -19.02 -0.06 -6.26
CA LEU A 11 -18.67 -0.28 -4.86
C LEU A 11 -18.55 1.07 -4.16
N THR A 12 -19.18 1.23 -2.99
CA THR A 12 -19.12 2.48 -2.22
C THR A 12 -18.36 2.29 -0.92
N CYS A 13 -17.56 3.29 -0.55
CA CYS A 13 -16.83 3.33 0.71
C CYS A 13 -16.63 4.78 1.17
N ASP A 14 -16.14 4.97 2.40
CA ASP A 14 -15.82 6.30 2.90
C ASP A 14 -14.36 6.64 2.54
N VAL A 15 -13.46 5.64 2.62
CA VAL A 15 -12.05 5.78 2.27
C VAL A 15 -11.61 4.62 1.36
N LEU A 16 -11.07 4.97 0.19
CA LEU A 16 -10.37 4.03 -0.69
C LEU A 16 -8.86 4.17 -0.46
N VAL A 17 -8.19 3.07 -0.15
CA VAL A 17 -6.73 3.00 -0.04
C VAL A 17 -6.17 2.21 -1.22
N VAL A 18 -5.20 2.78 -1.93
CA VAL A 18 -4.55 2.12 -3.06
C VAL A 18 -3.13 1.74 -2.66
N GLY A 19 -2.86 0.44 -2.61
CA GLY A 19 -1.59 -0.17 -2.18
C GLY A 19 -1.67 -0.78 -0.78
N SER A 20 -1.03 -1.95 -0.62
CA SER A 20 -1.07 -2.75 0.62
C SER A 20 0.28 -2.86 1.35
N GLY A 21 1.18 -1.91 1.11
CA GLY A 21 2.38 -1.76 1.93
C GLY A 21 2.05 -1.31 3.36
N ALA A 22 3.09 -1.09 4.17
CA ALA A 22 2.93 -0.63 5.55
C ALA A 22 2.11 0.65 5.65
N ALA A 23 2.35 1.63 4.77
CA ALA A 23 1.60 2.89 4.75
C ALA A 23 0.11 2.69 4.42
N GLY A 24 -0.21 1.89 3.39
CA GLY A 24 -1.59 1.65 2.99
C GLY A 24 -2.38 0.87 4.03
N LEU A 25 -1.81 -0.22 4.56
CA LEU A 25 -2.47 -0.98 5.63
C LEU A 25 -2.60 -0.15 6.91
N ALA A 26 -1.60 0.66 7.28
CA ALA A 26 -1.69 1.55 8.45
C ALA A 26 -2.81 2.59 8.28
N ALA A 27 -2.92 3.21 7.10
CA ALA A 27 -4.00 4.15 6.78
C ALA A 27 -5.37 3.46 6.83
N ALA A 28 -5.50 2.27 6.25
CA ALA A 28 -6.75 1.51 6.24
C ALA A 28 -7.19 1.11 7.66
N VAL A 29 -6.27 0.59 8.47
CA VAL A 29 -6.53 0.23 9.88
C VAL A 29 -6.96 1.46 10.68
N THR A 30 -6.24 2.57 10.54
CA THR A 30 -6.55 3.81 11.28
C THR A 30 -7.93 4.35 10.90
N ALA A 31 -8.25 4.43 9.61
CA ALA A 31 -9.55 4.88 9.14
C ALA A 31 -10.69 3.95 9.61
N ALA A 32 -10.52 2.63 9.49
CA ALA A 32 -11.52 1.66 9.92
C ALA A 32 -11.74 1.67 11.44
N TRP A 33 -10.67 1.84 12.22
CA TRP A 33 -10.76 1.98 13.67
C TRP A 33 -11.60 3.21 14.08
N HIS A 34 -11.50 4.30 13.32
CA HIS A 34 -12.37 5.48 13.48
C HIS A 34 -13.77 5.32 12.85
N GLY A 35 -14.21 4.09 12.58
CA GLY A 35 -15.57 3.77 12.14
C GLY A 35 -15.84 4.06 10.66
N ARG A 36 -14.80 4.24 9.83
CA ARG A 36 -14.96 4.45 8.38
C ARG A 36 -15.09 3.12 7.65
N ARG A 37 -15.94 3.06 6.63
CA ARG A 37 -15.98 1.95 5.68
C ARG A 37 -14.81 2.08 4.73
N VAL A 38 -13.88 1.13 4.79
CA VAL A 38 -12.64 1.18 4.02
C VAL A 38 -12.58 0.06 2.99
N VAL A 39 -12.20 0.42 1.77
CA VAL A 39 -11.77 -0.53 0.74
C VAL A 39 -10.28 -0.32 0.51
N LEU A 40 -9.50 -1.40 0.52
CA LEU A 40 -8.09 -1.38 0.16
C LEU A 40 -7.90 -2.25 -1.09
N VAL A 41 -7.27 -1.66 -2.12
CA VAL A 41 -6.95 -2.35 -3.36
C VAL A 41 -5.45 -2.51 -3.53
N GLU A 42 -5.01 -3.68 -3.97
CA GLU A 42 -3.62 -4.02 -4.25
C GLU A 42 -3.51 -4.53 -5.69
N LYS A 43 -2.52 -4.02 -6.43
CA LYS A 43 -2.28 -4.42 -7.81
C LYS A 43 -1.74 -5.84 -7.92
N ASP A 44 -0.81 -6.20 -7.04
CA ASP A 44 -0.22 -7.53 -7.02
C ASP A 44 -1.25 -8.59 -6.60
N PRO A 45 -1.06 -9.88 -6.94
CA PRO A 45 -1.95 -10.96 -6.50
C PRO A 45 -1.82 -11.29 -5.00
N VAL A 46 -0.98 -10.57 -4.26
CA VAL A 46 -0.74 -10.76 -2.83
C VAL A 46 -0.47 -9.41 -2.15
N PHE A 47 -0.88 -9.28 -0.90
CA PHE A 47 -0.65 -8.09 -0.09
C PHE A 47 0.77 -8.02 0.46
N GLY A 48 1.22 -6.78 0.68
CA GLY A 48 2.42 -6.44 1.45
C GLY A 48 3.48 -5.64 0.71
N GLY A 49 3.47 -5.67 -0.63
CA GLY A 49 4.39 -4.92 -1.48
C GLY A 49 5.86 -5.03 -1.05
N ALA A 50 6.63 -3.95 -1.21
CA ALA A 50 8.02 -3.86 -0.76
C ALA A 50 8.17 -3.97 0.76
N SER A 51 7.15 -3.56 1.52
CA SER A 51 7.16 -3.63 2.99
C SER A 51 7.27 -5.06 3.50
N ALA A 52 6.68 -6.04 2.81
CA ALA A 52 6.84 -7.45 3.19
C ALA A 52 8.27 -7.97 3.01
N TRP A 53 9.05 -7.39 2.09
CA TRP A 53 10.42 -7.78 1.80
C TRP A 53 11.47 -7.01 2.61
N SER A 54 11.06 -6.01 3.39
CA SER A 54 11.98 -5.21 4.20
C SER A 54 12.46 -5.97 5.45
N GLY A 55 13.50 -5.42 6.08
CA GLY A 55 13.93 -5.82 7.43
C GLY A 55 12.89 -5.53 8.52
N GLY A 56 11.80 -4.81 8.21
CA GLY A 56 10.73 -4.48 9.15
C GLY A 56 11.08 -3.40 10.18
N TRP A 57 12.29 -2.85 10.11
CA TRP A 57 12.77 -1.76 10.97
C TRP A 57 12.11 -0.44 10.60
N ALA A 58 11.68 0.29 11.62
CA ALA A 58 11.09 1.61 11.53
C ALA A 58 11.83 2.56 12.48
N TRP A 59 12.23 3.71 11.94
CA TRP A 59 12.86 4.78 12.70
C TRP A 59 11.79 5.66 13.35
N LEU A 60 11.59 5.51 14.65
CA LEU A 60 10.48 6.06 15.42
C LEU A 60 10.99 6.64 16.74
N PRO A 61 11.52 7.87 16.74
CA PRO A 61 12.01 8.53 17.94
C PRO A 61 10.94 8.69 19.01
N ARG A 62 11.40 8.82 20.26
CA ARG A 62 10.59 9.07 21.46
C ARG A 62 9.47 8.05 21.67
N ASN A 63 9.59 6.87 21.09
CA ASN A 63 8.55 5.85 21.11
C ASN A 63 8.31 5.31 22.53
N PRO A 64 7.12 4.74 22.79
CA PRO A 64 6.79 4.18 24.10
C PRO A 64 7.72 3.07 24.60
N LEU A 65 8.36 2.29 23.71
CA LEU A 65 9.24 1.19 24.13
C LEU A 65 10.56 1.74 24.67
N ALA A 66 11.16 2.74 24.00
CA ALA A 66 12.34 3.45 24.47
C ALA A 66 12.08 4.12 25.83
N ARG A 67 10.94 4.81 25.98
CA ARG A 67 10.55 5.43 27.25
C ARG A 67 10.39 4.40 28.38
N ARG A 68 9.76 3.25 28.10
CA ARG A 68 9.61 2.14 29.08
C ARG A 68 10.96 1.55 29.48
N ALA A 69 11.98 1.64 28.63
CA ALA A 69 13.36 1.22 28.92
C ALA A 69 14.18 2.32 29.63
N GLY A 70 13.58 3.46 29.97
CA GLY A 70 14.27 4.58 30.63
C GLY A 70 15.08 5.46 29.68
N ILE A 71 14.92 5.32 28.37
CA ILE A 71 15.54 6.19 27.37
C ILE A 71 14.62 7.40 27.18
N GLU A 72 15.02 8.53 27.74
CA GLU A 72 14.35 9.82 27.58
C GLU A 72 15.11 10.67 26.58
N GLU A 73 14.44 11.03 25.49
CA GLU A 73 15.03 11.67 24.33
C GLU A 73 14.41 13.05 24.12
N ASP A 74 15.28 14.07 24.01
CA ASP A 74 14.89 15.42 23.62
C ASP A 74 14.46 15.43 22.14
N ILE A 75 13.33 16.05 21.84
CA ILE A 75 12.83 16.17 20.47
C ILE A 75 13.78 16.94 19.54
N GLU A 76 14.66 17.77 20.10
CA GLU A 76 15.66 18.50 19.31
C GLU A 76 16.80 17.61 18.79
N GLN A 77 17.10 16.49 19.44
CA GLN A 77 18.10 15.52 18.96
C GLN A 77 17.72 14.93 17.57
N PRO A 78 16.56 14.24 17.42
CA PRO A 78 16.17 13.66 16.14
C PRO A 78 15.86 14.74 15.10
N ARG A 79 15.43 15.93 15.53
CA ARG A 79 15.27 17.09 14.64
C ARG A 79 16.61 17.53 14.07
N THR A 80 17.66 17.59 14.89
CA THR A 80 19.02 17.96 14.46
C THR A 80 19.58 16.93 13.49
N TYR A 81 19.42 15.64 13.80
CA TYR A 81 19.79 14.55 12.90
C TYR A 81 19.11 14.68 11.54
N LEU A 82 17.78 14.78 11.52
CA LEU A 82 17.03 14.93 10.27
C LEU A 82 17.39 16.20 9.50
N ARG A 83 17.69 17.30 10.19
CA ARG A 83 18.16 18.53 9.55
C ARG A 83 19.50 18.34 8.84
N HIS A 84 20.42 17.63 9.48
CA HIS A 84 21.71 17.31 8.88
C HIS A 84 21.55 16.37 7.67
N GLU A 85 20.83 15.25 7.84
CA GLU A 85 20.66 14.22 6.81
C GLU A 85 19.87 14.68 5.58
N LEU A 86 18.87 15.55 5.78
CA LEU A 86 18.02 16.03 4.69
C LEU A 86 18.61 17.25 3.96
N GLY A 87 19.43 18.05 4.63
CA GLY A 87 20.04 19.26 4.07
C GLY A 87 18.99 20.18 3.43
N GLU A 88 19.19 20.52 2.16
CA GLU A 88 18.26 21.37 1.38
C GLU A 88 16.84 20.79 1.23
N ARG A 89 16.66 19.48 1.44
CA ARG A 89 15.34 18.82 1.39
C ARG A 89 14.60 18.87 2.72
N TYR A 90 15.17 19.50 3.74
CA TYR A 90 14.53 19.63 5.04
C TYR A 90 13.28 20.51 4.96
N ASP A 91 12.15 19.95 5.37
CA ASP A 91 10.86 20.63 5.48
C ASP A 91 10.41 20.58 6.93
N ALA A 92 10.53 21.71 7.64
CA ALA A 92 10.25 21.79 9.07
C ALA A 92 8.83 21.29 9.40
N ALA A 93 7.81 21.67 8.61
CA ALA A 93 6.42 21.31 8.88
C ALA A 93 6.19 19.80 8.75
N ARG A 94 6.83 19.14 7.77
CA ARG A 94 6.74 17.68 7.61
C ARG A 94 7.47 16.94 8.72
N ILE A 95 8.64 17.45 9.12
CA ILE A 95 9.45 16.85 10.18
C ILE A 95 8.76 16.99 11.53
N ASP A 96 8.17 18.15 11.82
CA ASP A 96 7.38 18.36 13.03
C ASP A 96 6.19 17.40 13.10
N ALA A 97 5.40 17.32 12.02
CA ALA A 97 4.28 16.39 11.94
C ALA A 97 4.73 14.93 12.12
N PHE A 98 5.87 14.54 11.54
CA PHE A 98 6.42 13.21 11.68
C PHE A 98 6.85 12.90 13.13
N LEU A 99 7.68 13.76 13.73
CA LEU A 99 8.20 13.58 15.08
C LEU A 99 7.08 13.60 16.13
N GLU A 100 6.06 14.44 15.96
CA GLU A 100 4.88 14.46 16.83
C GLU A 100 4.04 13.18 16.67
N ALA A 101 3.85 12.70 15.44
CA ALA A 101 3.04 11.53 15.16
C ALA A 101 3.70 10.21 15.59
N CYS A 102 5.04 10.11 15.59
CA CYS A 102 5.80 8.89 15.91
C CYS A 102 5.33 8.18 17.20
N PRO A 103 5.40 8.80 18.39
CA PRO A 103 4.99 8.13 19.63
C PRO A 103 3.49 7.81 19.65
N HIS A 104 2.65 8.67 19.05
CA HIS A 104 1.21 8.48 18.98
C HIS A 104 0.85 7.26 18.13
N MET A 105 1.49 7.12 16.96
CA MET A 105 1.30 6.01 16.04
C MET A 105 1.68 4.68 16.71
N VAL A 106 2.86 4.60 17.33
CA VAL A 106 3.30 3.37 18.02
C VAL A 106 2.30 2.99 19.12
N ALA A 107 1.94 3.97 19.97
CA ALA A 107 1.03 3.72 21.07
C ALA A 107 -0.39 3.35 20.61
N PHE A 108 -0.86 3.90 19.49
CA PHE A 108 -2.14 3.55 18.88
C PHE A 108 -2.14 2.09 18.41
N PHE A 109 -1.15 1.71 17.60
CA PHE A 109 -1.06 0.36 17.05
C PHE A 109 -0.85 -0.70 18.14
N GLU A 110 0.00 -0.44 19.15
CA GLU A 110 0.18 -1.34 20.29
C GLU A 110 -1.12 -1.57 21.09
N ARG A 111 -1.93 -0.52 21.29
CA ARG A 111 -3.11 -0.58 22.17
C ARG A 111 -4.36 -1.09 21.48
N HIS A 112 -4.52 -0.82 20.19
CA HIS A 112 -5.82 -0.95 19.53
C HIS A 112 -5.85 -1.97 18.38
N THR A 113 -4.72 -2.60 18.07
CA THR A 113 -4.59 -3.48 16.89
C THR A 113 -3.86 -4.78 17.22
N HIS A 114 -3.60 -5.64 16.23
CA HIS A 114 -2.74 -6.81 16.36
C HIS A 114 -1.24 -6.49 16.21
N LEU A 115 -0.87 -5.25 15.85
CA LEU A 115 0.53 -4.85 15.72
C LEU A 115 1.17 -4.70 17.11
N ARG A 116 2.29 -5.39 17.30
CA ARG A 116 3.15 -5.31 18.48
C ARG A 116 4.57 -5.07 18.01
N PHE A 117 5.37 -4.41 18.83
CA PHE A 117 6.74 -4.08 18.50
C PHE A 117 7.71 -4.78 19.45
N VAL A 118 8.92 -5.00 18.95
CA VAL A 118 10.12 -5.27 19.75
C VAL A 118 11.03 -4.05 19.56
N ASP A 119 11.65 -3.59 20.63
CA ASP A 119 12.57 -2.47 20.54
C ASP A 119 13.90 -2.88 19.92
N GLY A 120 14.50 -1.93 19.22
CA GLY A 120 15.91 -1.92 18.85
C GLY A 120 16.65 -0.86 19.65
N ASN A 121 16.42 -0.79 20.96
CA ASN A 121 16.96 0.29 21.79
C ASN A 121 18.49 0.35 21.78
N GLY A 122 19.18 -0.75 21.49
CA GLY A 122 20.64 -0.80 21.31
C GLY A 122 21.13 -0.71 19.86
N ILE A 123 20.28 -0.30 18.92
CA ILE A 123 20.64 -0.14 17.51
C ILE A 123 20.89 1.34 17.22
N PRO A 124 22.13 1.72 16.86
CA PRO A 124 22.45 3.11 16.57
C PRO A 124 21.86 3.56 15.24
N ASP A 125 21.81 4.88 15.06
CA ASP A 125 21.54 5.48 13.76
C ASP A 125 22.63 5.10 12.75
N MET A 126 22.23 4.96 11.49
CA MET A 126 23.11 4.47 10.41
C MET A 126 24.31 5.37 10.19
N HIS A 127 24.12 6.69 10.31
CA HIS A 127 25.19 7.68 10.24
C HIS A 127 25.52 8.17 11.66
N GLY A 128 26.07 7.27 12.48
CA GLY A 128 26.32 7.52 13.91
C GLY A 128 27.27 8.70 14.22
N ASP A 129 28.10 9.11 13.25
CA ASP A 129 29.07 10.19 13.42
C ASP A 129 28.52 11.59 13.07
N THR A 130 27.21 11.73 12.83
CA THR A 130 26.59 13.02 12.43
C THR A 130 25.89 13.74 13.59
N PRO A 131 25.75 15.08 13.53
CA PRO A 131 25.08 15.83 14.57
C PRO A 131 23.65 15.34 14.84
N GLY A 132 23.36 15.02 16.10
CA GLY A 132 22.04 14.54 16.53
C GLY A 132 21.83 13.03 16.35
N ALA A 133 22.80 12.28 15.79
CA ALA A 133 22.71 10.83 15.72
C ALA A 133 22.64 10.22 17.12
N ALA A 134 21.80 9.21 17.29
CA ALA A 134 21.70 8.46 18.55
C ALA A 134 22.37 7.09 18.47
N GLU A 135 22.92 6.64 19.59
CA GLU A 135 23.44 5.29 19.76
C GLU A 135 22.33 4.24 19.93
N GLY A 136 21.06 4.68 20.06
CA GLY A 136 19.94 3.82 20.38
C GLY A 136 18.61 4.54 20.53
N GLY A 137 17.56 3.79 20.86
CA GLY A 137 16.24 4.32 21.21
C GLY A 137 15.28 4.64 20.06
N HIS A 138 15.77 4.80 18.83
CA HIS A 138 14.91 5.16 17.68
C HIS A 138 14.29 3.97 16.95
N GLN A 139 14.95 2.81 16.98
CA GLN A 139 14.62 1.71 16.08
C GLN A 139 13.55 0.80 16.70
N LEU A 140 12.49 0.49 15.94
CA LEU A 140 11.49 -0.51 16.30
C LEU A 140 11.30 -1.51 15.16
N VAL A 141 10.98 -2.75 15.50
CA VAL A 141 10.58 -3.79 14.53
C VAL A 141 9.26 -4.42 14.96
N ALA A 142 8.47 -4.90 14.01
CA ALA A 142 7.29 -5.68 14.34
C ALA A 142 7.69 -6.96 15.08
N ALA A 143 7.04 -7.23 16.22
CA ALA A 143 7.27 -8.42 17.01
C ALA A 143 7.00 -9.68 16.18
N PRO A 144 7.75 -10.78 16.40
CA PRO A 144 7.51 -12.04 15.70
C PRO A 144 6.05 -12.47 15.76
N TYR A 145 5.52 -13.01 14.66
CA TYR A 145 4.10 -13.32 14.52
C TYR A 145 3.89 -14.75 14.02
N ASP A 146 2.92 -15.43 14.62
CA ASP A 146 2.53 -16.77 14.20
C ASP A 146 1.54 -16.70 13.04
N ALA A 147 1.97 -17.13 11.86
CA ALA A 147 1.20 -17.09 10.63
C ALA A 147 -0.13 -17.86 10.72
N ARG A 148 -0.26 -18.83 11.65
CA ARG A 148 -1.51 -19.58 11.85
C ARG A 148 -2.67 -18.67 12.26
N GLN A 149 -2.37 -17.56 12.94
CA GLN A 149 -3.37 -16.58 13.38
C GLN A 149 -4.00 -15.78 12.21
N LEU A 150 -3.42 -15.85 11.01
CA LEU A 150 -3.95 -15.20 9.81
C LEU A 150 -5.12 -15.95 9.18
N GLY A 151 -5.25 -17.26 9.43
CA GLY A 151 -6.31 -18.07 8.83
C GLY A 151 -6.39 -17.91 7.31
N PRO A 152 -7.57 -17.57 6.73
CA PRO A 152 -7.77 -17.40 5.28
C PRO A 152 -6.92 -16.30 4.64
N LEU A 153 -6.42 -15.34 5.42
CA LEU A 153 -5.59 -14.25 4.90
C LEU A 153 -4.17 -14.72 4.54
N LEU A 154 -3.68 -15.80 5.15
CA LEU A 154 -2.31 -16.30 4.96
C LEU A 154 -1.91 -16.50 3.48
N PRO A 155 -2.67 -17.22 2.63
CA PRO A 155 -2.31 -17.40 1.22
C PRO A 155 -2.28 -16.08 0.44
N ARG A 156 -2.99 -15.05 0.89
CA ARG A 156 -3.07 -13.73 0.24
C ARG A 156 -1.89 -12.81 0.60
N LEU A 157 -1.02 -13.22 1.53
CA LEU A 157 0.16 -12.42 1.92
C LEU A 157 1.43 -12.84 1.18
N ARG A 158 2.19 -11.85 0.72
CA ARG A 158 3.52 -12.01 0.12
C ARG A 158 4.45 -12.80 1.05
N LYS A 159 5.21 -13.71 0.47
CA LYS A 159 6.23 -14.49 1.19
C LYS A 159 7.49 -13.64 1.37
N THR A 160 8.32 -14.01 2.34
CA THR A 160 9.67 -13.45 2.52
C THR A 160 10.45 -13.52 1.20
N LEU A 161 11.24 -12.49 0.93
CA LEU A 161 12.15 -12.48 -0.21
C LEU A 161 13.13 -13.66 -0.09
N ARG A 162 13.31 -14.41 -1.18
CA ARG A 162 14.08 -15.66 -1.14
C ARG A 162 15.54 -15.38 -0.79
N GLU A 163 16.09 -14.33 -1.37
CA GLU A 163 17.48 -13.87 -1.28
C GLU A 163 17.87 -13.44 0.14
N THR A 164 16.89 -13.05 0.98
CA THR A 164 17.13 -12.65 2.38
C THR A 164 16.68 -13.72 3.38
N SER A 165 16.43 -14.95 2.91
CA SER A 165 15.90 -16.04 3.72
C SER A 165 16.68 -17.34 3.51
N PHE A 166 16.77 -18.15 4.56
CA PHE A 166 17.33 -19.49 4.44
C PHE A 166 16.22 -20.49 4.16
N MET A 167 16.08 -20.97 2.92
CA MET A 167 14.98 -21.87 2.52
C MET A 167 13.59 -21.30 2.86
N GLY A 168 13.41 -19.98 2.68
CA GLY A 168 12.16 -19.29 3.04
C GLY A 168 11.99 -19.02 4.53
N MET A 169 12.94 -19.42 5.40
CA MET A 169 12.97 -19.07 6.81
C MET A 169 13.49 -17.63 6.96
N PRO A 170 12.66 -16.69 7.43
CA PRO A 170 13.16 -15.37 7.77
C PRO A 170 13.96 -15.43 9.07
N ILE A 171 15.08 -14.70 9.13
CA ILE A 171 15.92 -14.54 10.31
C ILE A 171 15.86 -13.07 10.72
N MET A 172 15.59 -12.82 12.00
CA MET A 172 15.52 -11.47 12.55
C MET A 172 16.90 -11.06 13.06
N ALA A 173 17.28 -9.81 12.85
CA ALA A 173 18.47 -9.24 13.50
C ALA A 173 18.28 -9.23 15.04
N GLY A 174 19.39 -9.26 15.77
CA GLY A 174 19.39 -9.38 17.24
C GLY A 174 19.65 -10.81 17.71
N ALA A 175 18.94 -11.25 18.76
CA ALA A 175 19.21 -12.52 19.43
C ALA A 175 19.12 -13.75 18.52
N ASP A 176 18.20 -13.76 17.54
CA ASP A 176 18.05 -14.88 16.59
C ASP A 176 19.31 -14.96 15.71
N LEU A 177 19.71 -13.86 15.06
CA LEU A 177 20.93 -13.81 14.26
C LEU A 177 22.20 -14.13 15.06
N ALA A 178 22.33 -13.61 16.29
CA ALA A 178 23.46 -13.90 17.16
C ALA A 178 23.58 -15.42 17.44
N ALA A 179 22.45 -16.08 17.73
CA ALA A 179 22.43 -17.52 17.93
C ALA A 179 22.83 -18.31 16.67
N PHE A 180 22.51 -17.82 15.46
CA PHE A 180 23.00 -18.43 14.21
C PHE A 180 24.51 -18.27 14.03
N LEU A 181 25.09 -17.13 14.42
CA LEU A 181 26.53 -16.88 14.33
C LEU A 181 27.33 -17.69 15.36
N ASP A 182 26.77 -17.91 16.55
CA ASP A 182 27.40 -18.67 17.64
C ASP A 182 27.04 -20.17 17.64
N LEU A 183 26.38 -20.66 16.60
CA LEU A 183 25.89 -22.03 16.48
C LEU A 183 26.92 -23.11 16.85
N THR A 184 28.17 -22.92 16.42
CA THR A 184 29.25 -23.89 16.61
C THR A 184 30.03 -23.69 17.92
N ARG A 185 29.76 -22.59 18.62
CA ARG A 185 30.53 -22.14 19.80
C ARG A 185 29.73 -22.27 21.10
N SER A 186 28.42 -22.46 21.01
CA SER A 186 27.51 -22.45 22.16
C SER A 186 26.43 -23.52 22.03
N LEU A 187 26.33 -24.42 23.00
CA LEU A 187 25.29 -25.45 23.05
C LEU A 187 23.86 -24.84 23.15
N PRO A 188 23.61 -23.79 23.96
CA PRO A 188 22.33 -23.08 23.92
C PRO A 188 21.97 -22.52 22.54
N ALA A 189 22.94 -21.92 21.83
CA ALA A 189 22.74 -21.40 20.48
C ALA A 189 22.43 -22.53 19.50
N PHE A 190 23.16 -23.64 19.58
CA PHE A 190 22.91 -24.86 18.81
C PHE A 190 21.48 -25.39 19.00
N LEU A 191 21.05 -25.58 20.26
CA LEU A 191 19.71 -26.09 20.55
C LEU A 191 18.61 -25.13 20.07
N HIS A 192 18.81 -23.82 20.20
CA HIS A 192 17.88 -22.81 19.68
C HIS A 192 17.73 -22.91 18.17
N VAL A 193 18.84 -22.91 17.43
CA VAL A 193 18.83 -22.99 15.96
C VAL A 193 18.29 -24.34 15.49
N ALA A 194 18.68 -25.45 16.11
CA ALA A 194 18.18 -26.79 15.78
C ALA A 194 16.65 -26.87 15.94
N ARG A 195 16.10 -26.29 17.01
CA ARG A 195 14.65 -26.20 17.23
C ARG A 195 13.97 -25.31 16.19
N ARG A 196 14.54 -24.14 15.89
CA ARG A 196 14.01 -23.20 14.88
C ARG A 196 13.97 -23.85 13.50
N PHE A 197 15.07 -24.50 13.12
CA PHE A 197 15.23 -25.13 11.81
C PHE A 197 14.32 -26.36 11.66
N SER A 198 14.28 -27.26 12.64
CA SER A 198 13.38 -28.43 12.61
C SER A 198 11.91 -28.03 12.56
N SER A 199 11.51 -27.01 13.35
CA SER A 199 10.16 -26.45 13.28
C SER A 199 9.86 -25.85 11.91
N HIS A 200 10.82 -25.14 11.30
CA HIS A 200 10.67 -24.60 9.96
C HIS A 200 10.53 -25.68 8.89
N LEU A 201 11.32 -26.75 8.97
CA LEU A 201 11.20 -27.88 8.04
C LEU A 201 9.81 -28.53 8.12
N TRP A 202 9.30 -28.73 9.35
CA TRP A 202 7.92 -29.19 9.55
C TRP A 202 6.89 -28.21 8.98
N HIS A 203 7.09 -26.90 9.17
CA HIS A 203 6.22 -25.88 8.59
C HIS A 203 6.21 -25.89 7.06
N LEU A 204 7.38 -26.06 6.42
CA LEU A 204 7.47 -26.20 4.97
C LEU A 204 6.72 -27.44 4.50
N LEU A 205 6.91 -28.58 5.17
CA LEU A 205 6.22 -29.82 4.83
C LEU A 205 4.69 -29.69 4.98
N ARG A 206 4.21 -29.08 6.06
CA ARG A 206 2.78 -29.01 6.40
C ARG A 206 2.02 -27.87 5.72
N TYR A 207 2.66 -26.73 5.53
CA TYR A 207 2.02 -25.48 5.09
C TYR A 207 2.65 -24.85 3.84
N GLY A 208 3.78 -25.36 3.35
CA GLY A 208 4.46 -24.84 2.15
C GLY A 208 5.06 -23.44 2.31
N ARG A 209 5.20 -22.95 3.56
CA ARG A 209 5.81 -21.64 3.89
C ARG A 209 6.23 -21.56 5.36
N ALA A 210 7.06 -20.57 5.69
CA ALA A 210 7.38 -20.23 7.07
C ALA A 210 6.13 -19.79 7.85
N MET A 211 5.97 -20.33 9.07
CA MET A 211 4.88 -19.95 9.99
C MET A 211 5.34 -19.03 11.13
N HIS A 212 6.65 -18.91 11.34
CA HIS A 212 7.23 -17.90 12.24
C HIS A 212 7.64 -16.70 11.40
N LEU A 213 6.81 -15.66 11.40
CA LEU A 213 7.03 -14.44 10.65
C LEU A 213 7.82 -13.45 11.49
N VAL A 214 8.84 -12.84 10.90
CA VAL A 214 9.62 -11.73 11.47
C VAL A 214 9.81 -10.64 10.42
N ASN A 215 10.43 -9.52 10.75
CA ASN A 215 10.75 -8.45 9.80
C ASN A 215 9.49 -7.91 9.08
N GLY A 216 9.64 -7.51 7.81
CA GLY A 216 8.57 -6.93 7.00
C GLY A 216 7.34 -7.83 6.84
N VAL A 217 7.50 -9.15 6.72
CA VAL A 217 6.35 -10.07 6.64
C VAL A 217 5.55 -10.13 7.93
N ALA A 218 6.17 -9.95 9.10
CA ALA A 218 5.44 -9.85 10.37
C ALA A 218 4.68 -8.53 10.48
N LEU A 219 5.30 -7.43 10.06
CA LEU A 219 4.66 -6.10 10.02
C LEU A 219 3.40 -6.13 9.16
N VAL A 220 3.51 -6.59 7.92
CA VAL A 220 2.39 -6.71 6.99
C VAL A 220 1.33 -7.67 7.54
N ALA A 221 1.72 -8.83 8.07
CA ALA A 221 0.77 -9.80 8.60
C ALA A 221 -0.07 -9.24 9.76
N ARG A 222 0.57 -8.55 10.71
CA ARG A 222 -0.13 -7.94 11.85
C ARG A 222 -1.04 -6.80 11.44
N LEU A 223 -0.60 -5.95 10.50
CA LEU A 223 -1.43 -4.87 9.96
C LEU A 223 -2.62 -5.42 9.16
N ALA A 224 -2.39 -6.40 8.29
CA ALA A 224 -3.44 -7.02 7.50
C ALA A 224 -4.44 -7.77 8.37
N LYS A 225 -3.99 -8.46 9.44
CA LYS A 225 -4.88 -9.06 10.44
C LYS A 225 -5.75 -8.01 11.14
N SER A 226 -5.16 -6.86 11.47
CA SER A 226 -5.90 -5.75 12.09
C SER A 226 -6.93 -5.16 11.13
N ALA A 227 -6.59 -5.02 9.86
CA ALA A 227 -7.51 -4.56 8.82
C ALA A 227 -8.69 -5.54 8.65
N GLU A 228 -8.41 -6.85 8.58
CA GLU A 228 -9.43 -7.89 8.54
C GLU A 228 -10.35 -7.83 9.77
N ALA A 229 -9.78 -7.74 10.98
CA ALA A 229 -10.55 -7.69 12.22
C ALA A 229 -11.46 -6.45 12.33
N LEU A 230 -11.08 -5.34 11.69
CA LEU A 230 -11.85 -4.10 11.63
C LEU A 230 -12.83 -4.05 10.43
N GLY A 231 -12.92 -5.13 9.64
CA GLY A 231 -13.86 -5.21 8.51
C GLY A 231 -13.44 -4.43 7.27
N VAL A 232 -12.14 -4.12 7.11
CA VAL A 232 -11.63 -3.53 5.87
C VAL A 232 -11.83 -4.51 4.72
N ARG A 233 -12.44 -4.05 3.61
CA ARG A 233 -12.55 -4.85 2.40
C ARG A 233 -11.23 -4.84 1.63
N LEU A 234 -10.49 -5.94 1.72
CA LEU A 234 -9.20 -6.14 1.04
C LEU A 234 -9.42 -6.80 -0.33
N ILE A 235 -8.87 -6.20 -1.40
CA ILE A 235 -8.97 -6.69 -2.79
C ILE A 235 -7.57 -6.67 -3.43
N GLU A 236 -7.02 -7.84 -3.78
CA GLU A 236 -5.79 -8.04 -4.54
C GLU A 236 -6.06 -8.18 -6.05
N SER A 237 -5.01 -8.20 -6.87
CA SER A 237 -5.12 -8.24 -8.34
C SER A 237 -5.97 -7.10 -8.93
N ALA A 238 -5.93 -5.94 -8.28
CA ALA A 238 -6.84 -4.82 -8.52
C ALA A 238 -6.05 -3.51 -8.74
N PRO A 239 -5.34 -3.35 -9.87
CA PRO A 239 -4.67 -2.10 -10.19
C PRO A 239 -5.66 -0.96 -10.37
N ALA A 240 -5.45 0.15 -9.64
CA ALA A 240 -6.14 1.40 -9.91
C ALA A 240 -5.64 2.01 -11.22
N ARG A 241 -6.56 2.38 -12.10
CA ARG A 241 -6.27 2.93 -13.44
C ARG A 241 -6.54 4.41 -13.56
N GLU A 242 -7.55 4.89 -12.86
CA GLU A 242 -8.00 6.28 -12.99
C GLU A 242 -8.62 6.79 -11.70
N LEU A 243 -8.39 8.07 -11.38
CA LEU A 243 -9.13 8.76 -10.33
C LEU A 243 -10.41 9.37 -10.90
N LEU A 244 -11.52 9.16 -10.22
CA LEU A 244 -12.81 9.71 -10.60
C LEU A 244 -12.96 11.10 -10.00
N LEU A 245 -13.34 12.09 -10.81
CA LEU A 245 -13.58 13.44 -10.33
C LEU A 245 -15.00 13.93 -10.56
N ARG A 246 -15.45 14.75 -9.61
CA ARG A 246 -16.69 15.51 -9.68
C ARG A 246 -16.41 16.90 -9.11
N ASP A 247 -16.66 17.94 -9.90
CA ASP A 247 -16.48 19.35 -9.52
C ASP A 247 -15.08 19.63 -8.93
N GLY A 248 -14.03 19.09 -9.56
CA GLY A 248 -12.64 19.24 -9.12
C GLY A 248 -12.25 18.43 -7.88
N LYS A 249 -13.15 17.63 -7.30
CA LYS A 249 -12.89 16.76 -6.15
C LYS A 249 -12.74 15.31 -6.58
N VAL A 250 -11.77 14.60 -6.00
CA VAL A 250 -11.63 13.15 -6.16
C VAL A 250 -12.76 12.46 -5.39
N VAL A 251 -13.54 11.64 -6.09
CA VAL A 251 -14.71 10.93 -5.55
C VAL A 251 -14.60 9.40 -5.67
N GLY A 252 -13.41 8.89 -5.98
CA GLY A 252 -13.18 7.46 -6.13
C GLY A 252 -12.12 7.12 -7.18
N ALA A 253 -12.14 5.87 -7.65
CA ALA A 253 -11.25 5.38 -8.68
C ALA A 253 -11.90 4.28 -9.54
N LEU A 254 -11.40 4.12 -10.77
CA LEU A 254 -11.59 2.93 -11.57
C LEU A 254 -10.46 1.95 -11.28
N VAL A 255 -10.83 0.71 -10.98
CA VAL A 255 -9.90 -0.36 -10.60
C VAL A 255 -10.16 -1.56 -11.50
N GLU A 256 -9.13 -2.25 -11.97
CA GLU A 256 -9.35 -3.50 -12.70
C GLU A 256 -9.78 -4.63 -11.76
N SER A 257 -10.55 -5.55 -12.32
CA SER A 257 -10.98 -6.79 -11.68
C SER A 257 -10.99 -7.90 -12.73
N ALA A 258 -11.19 -9.15 -12.29
CA ALA A 258 -11.35 -10.28 -13.20
C ALA A 258 -12.55 -10.12 -14.16
N GLU A 259 -13.55 -9.33 -13.79
CA GLU A 259 -14.81 -9.15 -14.50
C GLU A 259 -14.85 -7.88 -15.36
N GLY A 260 -13.76 -7.09 -15.36
CA GLY A 260 -13.67 -5.82 -16.05
C GLY A 260 -13.30 -4.67 -15.11
N LEU A 261 -13.74 -3.45 -15.45
CA LEU A 261 -13.46 -2.28 -14.61
C LEU A 261 -14.47 -2.19 -13.47
N LEU A 262 -13.99 -2.30 -12.25
CA LEU A 262 -14.72 -2.04 -11.02
C LEU A 262 -14.66 -0.54 -10.70
N ARG A 263 -15.83 0.09 -10.64
CA ARG A 263 -15.96 1.47 -10.17
C ARG A 263 -16.07 1.49 -8.65
N ILE A 264 -15.17 2.22 -7.99
CA ILE A 264 -15.22 2.43 -6.54
C ILE A 264 -15.46 3.92 -6.27
N GLU A 265 -16.59 4.24 -5.65
CA GLU A 265 -16.90 5.59 -5.15
C GLU A 265 -16.44 5.72 -3.69
N ALA A 266 -15.72 6.80 -3.40
CA ALA A 266 -15.11 7.05 -2.09
C ALA A 266 -15.19 8.53 -1.71
N GLY A 267 -15.38 8.81 -0.41
CA GLY A 267 -15.30 10.17 0.11
C GLY A 267 -13.87 10.73 0.14
N ALA A 268 -12.88 9.84 0.24
CA ALA A 268 -11.46 10.15 0.13
C ALA A 268 -10.68 9.00 -0.51
N VAL A 269 -9.56 9.32 -1.17
CA VAL A 269 -8.63 8.35 -1.74
C VAL A 269 -7.23 8.57 -1.18
N VAL A 270 -6.61 7.50 -0.68
CA VAL A 270 -5.22 7.48 -0.18
C VAL A 270 -4.36 6.69 -1.16
N LEU A 271 -3.41 7.36 -1.81
CA LEU A 271 -2.44 6.71 -2.68
C LEU A 271 -1.20 6.28 -1.87
N ALA A 272 -1.07 4.98 -1.64
CA ALA A 272 0.04 4.34 -0.92
C ALA A 272 0.74 3.29 -1.80
N CYS A 273 0.90 3.61 -3.09
CA CYS A 273 1.28 2.66 -4.16
C CYS A 273 2.78 2.35 -4.27
N GLY A 274 3.59 2.76 -3.28
CA GLY A 274 5.05 2.66 -3.34
C GLY A 274 5.71 3.63 -4.32
N GLY A 275 6.98 3.39 -4.62
CA GLY A 275 7.81 4.24 -5.47
C GLY A 275 7.82 3.82 -6.94
N PHE A 276 8.90 4.20 -7.63
CA PHE A 276 9.11 3.97 -9.06
C PHE A 276 10.40 3.20 -9.45
N PRO A 277 10.94 2.27 -8.64
CA PRO A 277 12.16 1.53 -9.00
C PRO A 277 12.02 0.69 -10.30
N HIS A 278 10.80 0.37 -10.73
CA HIS A 278 10.51 -0.31 -12.00
C HIS A 278 9.94 0.61 -13.09
N ASP A 279 10.17 1.93 -12.99
CA ASP A 279 9.82 2.92 -14.01
C ASP A 279 11.11 3.42 -14.71
N PRO A 280 11.53 2.81 -15.84
CA PRO A 280 12.82 3.14 -16.47
C PRO A 280 12.89 4.59 -16.93
N GLN A 281 11.78 5.13 -17.47
CA GLN A 281 11.73 6.52 -17.91
C GLN A 281 11.94 7.47 -16.73
N ARG A 282 11.19 7.28 -15.63
CA ARG A 282 11.31 8.15 -14.46
C ARG A 282 12.65 7.99 -13.74
N ARG A 283 13.25 6.80 -13.77
CA ARG A 283 14.61 6.58 -13.24
C ARG A 283 15.65 7.34 -14.03
N ALA A 284 15.60 7.28 -15.36
CA ALA A 284 16.49 8.07 -16.22
C ALA A 284 16.33 9.59 -15.97
N GLU A 285 15.10 10.07 -15.72
CA GLU A 285 14.83 11.48 -15.45
C GLU A 285 15.28 11.95 -14.05
N LEU A 286 14.98 11.17 -12.99
CA LEU A 286 15.11 11.62 -11.59
C LEU A 286 16.32 11.03 -10.85
N ALA A 287 16.87 9.92 -11.32
CA ALA A 287 17.99 9.24 -10.71
C ALA A 287 18.88 8.57 -11.78
N PRO A 288 19.41 9.33 -12.76
CA PRO A 288 20.17 8.77 -13.88
C PRO A 288 21.39 7.96 -13.42
N THR A 289 21.99 8.33 -12.29
CA THR A 289 23.13 7.62 -11.69
C THR A 289 22.79 6.22 -11.17
N LEU A 290 21.50 5.92 -10.98
CA LEU A 290 21.02 4.63 -10.46
C LEU A 290 20.40 3.75 -11.56
N ASP A 291 20.39 4.19 -12.82
CA ASP A 291 19.71 3.46 -13.91
C ASP A 291 20.34 2.08 -14.20
N THR A 292 21.63 1.93 -13.90
CA THR A 292 22.38 0.66 -14.06
C THR A 292 22.13 -0.35 -12.95
N LEU A 293 21.49 0.04 -11.84
CA LEU A 293 21.27 -0.84 -10.70
C LEU A 293 19.97 -1.64 -10.85
N LEU A 294 19.99 -2.91 -10.46
CA LEU A 294 18.79 -3.74 -10.47
C LEU A 294 17.86 -3.36 -9.29
N PRO A 295 16.55 -3.14 -9.54
CA PRO A 295 15.60 -2.81 -8.50
C PRO A 295 15.25 -4.02 -7.64
N LEU A 296 15.40 -3.88 -6.32
CA LEU A 296 15.03 -4.91 -5.34
C LEU A 296 13.52 -4.98 -5.00
N PRO A 297 12.76 -3.86 -4.94
CA PRO A 297 11.32 -3.92 -4.64
C PRO A 297 10.51 -4.74 -5.65
N PRO A 298 9.28 -5.17 -5.32
CA PRO A 298 8.45 -5.91 -6.27
C PRO A 298 8.22 -5.14 -7.58
N PRO A 299 8.08 -5.83 -8.74
CA PRO A 299 7.79 -5.21 -10.04
C PRO A 299 6.58 -4.28 -10.03
N GLY A 300 5.60 -4.51 -9.14
CA GLY A 300 4.46 -3.63 -8.92
C GLY A 300 4.82 -2.20 -8.50
N CYS A 301 6.02 -1.96 -7.96
CA CYS A 301 6.52 -0.62 -7.61
C CYS A 301 7.08 0.10 -8.86
N ASN A 302 6.18 0.53 -9.74
CA ASN A 302 6.50 1.07 -11.07
C ASN A 302 6.03 2.53 -11.26
N GLY A 303 5.69 3.24 -10.18
CA GLY A 303 5.27 4.63 -10.26
C GLY A 303 3.81 4.87 -10.67
N ASP A 304 2.94 3.85 -10.73
CA ASP A 304 1.52 4.01 -11.09
C ASP A 304 0.80 5.04 -10.20
N GLY A 305 1.03 5.02 -8.89
CA GLY A 305 0.44 6.01 -7.97
C GLY A 305 0.87 7.45 -8.25
N LEU A 306 2.13 7.66 -8.66
CA LEU A 306 2.62 8.99 -9.06
C LEU A 306 1.98 9.46 -10.36
N ARG A 307 1.73 8.55 -11.31
CA ARG A 307 0.98 8.85 -12.54
C ARG A 307 -0.47 9.22 -12.22
N LEU A 308 -1.15 8.43 -11.38
CA LEU A 308 -2.52 8.70 -10.95
C LEU A 308 -2.65 10.08 -10.29
N GLY A 309 -1.71 10.45 -9.41
CA GLY A 309 -1.72 11.74 -8.74
C GLY A 309 -1.40 12.95 -9.64
N LYS A 310 -0.80 12.73 -10.82
CA LYS A 310 -0.45 13.79 -11.79
C LYS A 310 -1.41 13.87 -12.98
N ALA A 311 -2.11 12.79 -13.29
CA ALA A 311 -2.99 12.73 -14.45
C ALA A 311 -4.18 13.70 -14.27
N PRO A 312 -4.61 14.40 -15.34
CA PRO A 312 -5.90 15.07 -15.34
C PRO A 312 -6.99 13.98 -15.24
N ALA A 313 -7.50 13.82 -14.04
CA ALA A 313 -8.87 13.43 -13.74
C ALA A 313 -9.84 13.44 -14.95
N ALA A 314 -10.39 12.29 -15.38
CA ALA A 314 -11.49 12.34 -16.32
C ALA A 314 -12.80 12.67 -15.57
N GLY A 315 -13.51 13.68 -16.06
CA GLY A 315 -14.83 14.03 -15.55
C GLY A 315 -15.85 12.95 -15.93
N TRP A 316 -16.59 12.44 -14.95
CA TRP A 316 -17.67 11.50 -15.23
C TRP A 316 -18.98 12.26 -15.55
N PRO A 317 -19.62 12.05 -16.71
CA PRO A 317 -20.94 12.62 -16.99
C PRO A 317 -22.00 11.98 -16.07
N THR A 318 -22.74 12.83 -15.34
CA THR A 318 -23.73 12.46 -14.32
C THR A 318 -25.00 11.79 -14.85
N THR A 319 -25.13 11.57 -16.15
CA THR A 319 -26.32 10.97 -16.77
C THR A 319 -26.02 9.59 -17.34
N CYS A 320 -26.08 8.56 -16.50
CA CYS A 320 -26.41 7.22 -16.99
C CYS A 320 -27.90 7.01 -16.70
N ALA A 321 -28.75 7.50 -17.61
CA ALA A 321 -30.17 7.23 -17.56
C ALA A 321 -30.37 5.71 -17.60
N ARG A 322 -31.09 5.17 -16.61
CA ARG A 322 -31.64 3.82 -16.61
C ARG A 322 -32.18 3.49 -18.00
N ARG A 323 -31.48 2.64 -18.76
CA ARG A 323 -32.10 1.92 -19.86
C ARG A 323 -32.98 0.84 -19.25
N SER A 324 -34.23 1.18 -18.97
CA SER A 324 -35.27 0.21 -18.63
C SER A 324 -35.41 -0.79 -19.80
N PRO A 325 -35.51 -2.10 -19.55
CA PRO A 325 -35.64 -3.08 -20.61
C PRO A 325 -37.04 -3.02 -21.24
N GLY A 326 -37.08 -2.72 -22.55
CA GLY A 326 -38.10 -3.19 -23.50
C GLY A 326 -39.56 -2.82 -23.25
N ARG A 327 -40.04 -1.77 -23.93
CA ARG A 327 -41.41 -1.75 -24.46
C ARG A 327 -41.32 -1.56 -25.97
N ARG A 328 -41.53 -2.63 -26.74
CA ARG A 328 -41.70 -2.55 -28.19
C ARG A 328 -43.07 -1.93 -28.44
N SER A 329 -43.13 -0.66 -28.84
CA SER A 329 -44.30 -0.14 -29.56
C SER A 329 -44.20 -0.61 -31.01
N ARG A 330 -45.21 -1.39 -31.42
CA ARG A 330 -45.47 -1.70 -32.83
C ARG A 330 -46.08 -0.46 -33.46
N GLU A 331 -45.43 0.10 -34.47
CA GLU A 331 -46.09 0.98 -35.44
C GLU A 331 -46.10 0.27 -36.80
N PHE A 332 -47.30 0.13 -37.35
CA PHE A 332 -47.58 -0.41 -38.68
C PHE A 332 -47.31 0.67 -39.75
N PRO A 333 -46.83 0.31 -40.95
CA PRO A 333 -46.77 1.22 -42.08
C PRO A 333 -48.14 1.27 -42.80
N THR A 334 -48.63 2.46 -43.14
CA THR A 334 -49.76 2.64 -44.07
C THR A 334 -49.28 3.36 -45.32
N ALA A 335 -49.76 2.87 -46.46
CA ALA A 335 -49.27 3.15 -47.80
C ALA A 335 -49.80 4.45 -48.44
N MET A 336 -49.00 4.95 -49.38
CA MET A 336 -49.25 5.75 -50.61
C MET A 336 -50.59 6.46 -50.85
N ALA A 337 -50.50 7.76 -51.21
CA ALA A 337 -51.01 8.31 -52.49
C ALA A 337 -50.49 9.75 -52.77
N ARG A 338 -50.00 9.98 -54.00
CA ARG A 338 -49.83 11.28 -54.73
C ARG A 338 -51.14 11.58 -55.54
N PRO A 339 -51.36 12.67 -56.32
CA PRO A 339 -50.41 13.64 -56.95
C PRO A 339 -50.89 15.12 -57.09
N GLY A 340 -50.06 15.98 -57.70
CA GLY A 340 -50.46 17.25 -58.35
C GLY A 340 -49.40 18.38 -58.27
N THR A 341 -48.54 18.59 -59.29
CA THR A 341 -48.53 19.74 -60.25
C THR A 341 -48.26 21.12 -59.60
N SER A 342 -47.34 22.01 -60.01
CA SER A 342 -46.64 22.25 -61.29
C SER A 342 -45.60 23.40 -61.14
N ARG A 343 -44.47 23.29 -61.87
CA ARG A 343 -43.72 24.29 -62.69
C ARG A 343 -43.23 25.66 -62.13
N THR A 344 -41.91 25.89 -62.40
CA THR A 344 -41.22 27.12 -62.93
C THR A 344 -41.27 28.41 -62.07
N SER A 345 -40.26 29.29 -61.93
CA SER A 345 -38.99 29.59 -62.61
C SER A 345 -38.26 30.75 -61.89
N SER A 346 -36.93 30.83 -62.08
CA SER A 346 -36.15 32.05 -62.44
C SER A 346 -35.90 33.23 -61.47
N SER A 347 -34.59 33.49 -61.27
CA SER A 347 -33.84 34.77 -61.39
C SER A 347 -34.00 35.92 -60.39
N ALA A 348 -32.88 36.18 -59.69
CA ALA A 348 -32.19 37.45 -59.44
C ALA A 348 -32.92 38.80 -59.61
N ALA A 349 -32.84 39.65 -58.59
CA ALA A 349 -32.27 41.02 -58.65
C ALA A 349 -32.29 41.70 -57.26
N SER A 350 -31.13 42.25 -56.84
CA SER A 350 -31.02 43.36 -55.87
C SER A 350 -31.68 44.64 -56.45
N PRO A 351 -31.96 45.72 -55.68
CA PRO A 351 -30.93 46.57 -55.03
C PRO A 351 -31.35 47.20 -53.69
N GLY A 352 -30.39 47.82 -53.00
CA GLY A 352 -30.60 48.65 -51.80
C GLY A 352 -29.43 48.61 -50.86
#